data_AF-A0A6A5EN20-F1
#
_entry.id   AF-A0A6A5EN20-F1
#
_cell.length_a   1.000
_cell.length_b   1.000
_cell.length_c   1.000
_cell.angle_alpha   90.00
_cell.angle_beta   90.00
_cell.angle_gamma   90.00
#
_symmetry.space_group_name_H-M   'P 1'
#
loop_
_entity.id
_entity.type
_entity.pdbx_description
1 polymer ?
#
loop_
_entity_poly.entity_id
_entity_poly.type
_entity_poly.pdbx_seq_one_letter_code
_entity_poly.pdbx_strand_id
1 'polypeptide(L)'
;MRFLVLLPCFLAGCLAQKPHPCSSPPLLSGALAITTQNEKLWSYAKYLYDAIGQRFRIMELGTYENKSFNYDALLLYKEVTKAMT
;
A
#
# COMPACT_ATOMS: atom_id res chain seq x y z
N MET A 1 -18.76 38.50 28.75
CA MET A 1 -17.41 37.95 29.04
C MET A 1 -17.16 36.51 28.52
N ARG A 2 -18.12 35.80 27.90
CA ARG A 2 -17.87 34.47 27.30
C ARG A 2 -17.37 34.50 25.84
N PHE A 3 -17.62 35.59 25.12
CA PHE A 3 -17.23 35.74 23.70
C PHE A 3 -15.73 35.95 23.46
N LEU A 4 -15.01 36.54 24.43
CA LEU A 4 -13.56 36.79 24.30
C LEU A 4 -12.72 35.50 24.31
N VAL A 5 -13.24 34.42 24.91
CA VAL A 5 -12.55 33.11 24.96
C VAL A 5 -12.79 32.29 23.68
N LEU A 6 -13.86 32.58 22.93
CA LEU A 6 -14.19 31.85 21.69
C LEU A 6 -13.33 32.26 20.50
N LEU A 7 -12.86 33.51 20.47
CA LEU A 7 -12.05 34.09 19.39
C LEU A 7 -10.70 33.35 19.17
N PRO A 8 -9.88 33.06 20.21
CA PRO A 8 -8.61 32.35 20.02
C PRO A 8 -8.79 30.88 19.58
N CYS A 9 -9.83 30.19 20.06
CA CYS A 9 -10.13 28.82 19.62
C CYS A 9 -10.56 28.75 18.15
N PHE A 10 -11.31 29.75 17.67
CA PHE A 10 -11.70 29.84 16.26
C PHE A 10 -10.50 30.08 15.35
N LEU A 11 -9.57 30.94 15.76
CA LEU A 11 -8.36 31.26 14.98
C LEU A 11 -7.38 30.07 14.91
N ALA A 12 -7.26 29.27 15.98
CA ALA A 12 -6.43 28.07 15.99
C ALA A 12 -6.95 26.96 15.05
N GLY A 13 -8.27 26.82 14.91
CA GLY A 13 -8.88 25.86 13.98
C GLY A 13 -8.70 26.22 12.51
N CYS A 14 -8.56 27.51 12.18
CA CYS A 14 -8.44 28.00 10.80
C CYS A 14 -7.03 27.92 10.21
N LEU A 15 -6.00 27.58 11.01
CA LEU A 15 -4.60 27.48 10.56
C LEU A 15 -4.16 26.04 10.22
N ALA A 16 -5.04 25.05 10.38
CA ALA A 16 -4.74 23.68 9.97
C ALA A 16 -4.64 23.60 8.44
N GLN A 17 -3.43 23.41 7.91
CA GLN A 17 -3.25 23.13 6.48
C GLN A 17 -4.00 21.85 6.09
N LYS A 18 -4.72 21.90 4.96
CA LYS A 18 -5.40 20.72 4.44
C LYS A 18 -4.37 19.61 4.20
N PRO A 19 -4.57 18.39 4.71
CA PRO A 19 -3.65 17.30 4.46
C PRO A 19 -3.48 17.12 2.95
N HIS A 20 -2.22 17.16 2.48
CA HIS A 20 -1.89 16.79 1.11
C HIS A 20 -1.49 15.31 1.08
N PRO A 21 -1.72 14.61 -0.04
CA PRO A 21 -1.21 13.26 -0.20
C PRO A 21 0.32 13.23 -0.02
N CYS A 22 0.83 12.23 0.68
CA CYS A 22 2.26 11.95 0.73
C CYS A 22 2.70 11.14 -0.49
N SER A 23 3.98 11.23 -0.85
CA SER A 23 4.57 10.33 -1.84
C SER A 23 5.16 9.12 -1.12
N SER A 24 4.81 7.92 -1.57
CA SER A 24 5.51 6.71 -1.15
C SER A 24 6.93 6.68 -1.70
N PRO A 25 7.89 6.06 -0.99
CA PRO A 25 9.22 5.82 -1.53
C PRO A 25 9.17 4.97 -2.82
N PRO A 26 10.05 5.25 -3.81
CA PRO A 26 10.03 4.55 -5.10
C PRO A 26 10.58 3.12 -5.02
N LEU A 27 11.35 2.80 -3.98
CA LEU A 27 11.88 1.47 -3.68
C LEU A 27 11.41 1.07 -2.28
N LEU A 28 10.72 -0.06 -2.18
CA LEU A 28 10.18 -0.55 -0.92
C LEU A 28 10.41 -2.05 -0.81
N SER A 29 10.66 -2.51 0.41
CA SER A 29 10.70 -3.93 0.76
C SER A 29 10.04 -4.12 2.10
N GLY A 30 9.33 -5.22 2.27
CA GLY A 30 8.68 -5.51 3.54
C GLY A 30 7.92 -6.82 3.52
N ALA A 31 6.96 -6.91 4.43
CA ALA A 31 6.01 -8.01 4.47
C ALA A 31 4.59 -7.46 4.59
N LEU A 32 3.63 -8.25 4.13
CA LEU A 32 2.21 -7.93 4.15
C LEU A 32 1.40 -9.19 4.49
N ALA A 33 0.28 -8.97 5.17
CA ALA A 33 -0.73 -9.99 5.41
C ALA A 33 -1.93 -9.67 4.51
N ILE A 34 -2.36 -10.66 3.72
CA ILE A 34 -3.46 -10.54 2.77
C ILE A 34 -4.62 -11.40 3.28
N THR A 35 -5.80 -10.80 3.38
CA THR A 35 -7.04 -11.52 3.66
C THR A 35 -8.14 -11.02 2.75
N THR A 36 -9.04 -11.93 2.34
CA THR A 36 -10.28 -11.54 1.63
C THR A 36 -11.43 -11.39 2.61
N GLN A 37 -12.42 -10.56 2.26
CA GLN A 37 -13.61 -10.33 3.12
C GLN A 37 -14.41 -11.59 3.42
N ASN A 38 -14.38 -12.57 2.50
CA ASN A 38 -15.03 -13.87 2.67
C ASN A 38 -14.12 -14.93 3.32
N GLU A 39 -12.95 -14.53 3.81
CA GLU A 39 -11.97 -15.35 4.53
C GLU A 39 -11.46 -16.57 3.73
N LYS A 40 -11.76 -16.65 2.44
CA LYS A 40 -11.30 -17.75 1.59
C LYS A 40 -9.79 -17.70 1.36
N LEU A 41 -9.20 -16.51 1.35
CA LEU A 41 -7.76 -16.29 1.22
C LEU A 41 -7.21 -15.74 2.54
N TRP A 42 -6.18 -16.41 3.05
CA TRP A 42 -5.28 -15.85 4.05
C TRP A 42 -3.85 -16.08 3.58
N SER A 43 -3.02 -15.04 3.61
CA SER A 43 -1.63 -15.19 3.21
C SER A 43 -0.69 -14.21 3.89
N TYR A 44 0.54 -14.65 4.07
CA TYR A 44 1.68 -13.84 4.44
C TYR A 44 2.67 -13.79 3.28
N ALA A 45 3.06 -12.58 2.88
CA ALA A 45 3.99 -12.38 1.78
C ALA A 45 5.13 -11.44 2.16
N LYS A 46 6.32 -11.73 1.65
CA LYS A 46 7.41 -10.74 1.53
C LYS A 46 7.35 -10.13 0.15
N TYR A 47 7.66 -8.84 0.04
CA TYR A 47 7.64 -8.15 -1.24
C TYR A 47 8.87 -7.29 -1.46
N LEU A 48 9.21 -7.13 -2.74
CA LEU A 48 10.17 -6.15 -3.25
C LEU A 48 9.43 -5.32 -4.31
N TYR A 49 9.34 -4.01 -4.08
CA TYR A 49 8.68 -3.06 -4.95
C TYR A 49 9.70 -2.08 -5.52
N ASP A 50 9.74 -1.97 -6.85
CA ASP A 50 10.64 -1.10 -7.59
C ASP A 50 9.85 -0.31 -8.64
N ALA A 51 9.46 0.92 -8.28
CA ALA A 51 8.73 1.82 -9.17
C ALA A 51 9.59 2.30 -10.35
N ILE A 52 10.91 2.41 -10.16
CA ILE A 52 11.85 2.91 -11.18
C ILE A 52 12.02 1.86 -12.28
N GLY A 53 12.24 0.62 -11.87
CA GLY A 53 12.32 -0.56 -12.73
C GLY A 53 10.96 -1.02 -13.26
N GLN A 54 9.85 -0.52 -12.69
CA GLN A 54 8.48 -1.01 -12.91
C GLN A 54 8.42 -2.53 -12.79
N ARG A 55 8.87 -3.03 -11.63
CA ARG A 55 8.86 -4.45 -11.31
C ARG A 55 8.46 -4.68 -9.86
N PHE A 56 7.84 -5.82 -9.64
CA PHE A 56 7.36 -6.22 -8.32
C PHE A 56 7.63 -7.70 -8.14
N ARG A 57 8.27 -8.07 -7.03
CA ARG A 57 8.40 -9.48 -6.63
C ARG A 57 7.58 -9.71 -5.38
N ILE A 58 6.82 -10.80 -5.37
CA ILE A 58 6.07 -11.26 -4.22
C ILE A 58 6.43 -12.72 -3.94
N MET A 59 6.72 -13.00 -2.67
CA MET A 59 7.05 -14.33 -2.15
C MET A 59 6.03 -14.64 -1.07
N GLU A 60 5.08 -15.51 -1.39
CA GLU A 60 3.82 -15.66 -0.69
C GLU A 60 3.63 -17.09 -0.18
N LEU A 61 3.17 -17.21 1.05
CA LEU A 61 2.72 -18.46 1.65
C LEU A 61 1.32 -18.23 2.20
N GLY A 62 0.36 -19.06 1.82
CA GLY A 62 -1.02 -18.84 2.24
C GLY A 62 -1.91 -20.06 2.08
N THR A 63 -3.19 -19.83 2.32
CA THR A 63 -4.27 -20.78 2.14
C THR A 63 -5.36 -20.12 1.30
N TYR A 64 -5.85 -20.83 0.29
CA TYR A 64 -7.02 -20.46 -0.49
C TYR A 64 -8.03 -21.60 -0.46
N GLU A 65 -9.25 -21.35 0.01
CA GLU A 65 -10.30 -22.38 0.17
C GLU A 65 -9.79 -23.64 0.91
N ASN A 66 -9.11 -23.43 2.05
CA ASN A 66 -8.48 -24.48 2.86
C ASN A 66 -7.37 -25.29 2.16
N LYS A 67 -6.87 -24.82 1.01
CA LYS A 67 -5.71 -25.42 0.33
C LYS A 67 -4.50 -24.52 0.47
N SER A 68 -3.45 -25.06 1.06
CA SER A 68 -2.19 -24.34 1.21
C SER A 68 -1.49 -24.15 -0.13
N PHE A 69 -0.84 -23.02 -0.30
CA PHE A 69 -0.02 -22.71 -1.46
C PHE A 69 1.25 -21.97 -1.05
N ASN A 70 2.26 -22.09 -1.90
CA ASN A 70 3.49 -21.30 -1.84
C ASN A 70 3.75 -20.78 -3.26
N TYR A 71 4.00 -19.49 -3.39
CA TYR A 71 4.10 -18.82 -4.67
C TYR A 71 5.22 -17.77 -4.65
N ASP A 72 6.04 -17.74 -5.69
CA ASP A 72 7.07 -16.72 -5.91
C ASP A 72 6.91 -16.19 -7.32
N ALA A 73 6.59 -14.90 -7.42
CA ALA A 73 6.24 -14.26 -8.68
C ALA A 73 7.08 -13.00 -8.87
N LEU A 74 7.69 -12.86 -10.04
CA LEU A 74 8.35 -11.64 -10.50
C LEU A 74 7.53 -11.03 -11.65
N LEU A 75 6.97 -9.85 -11.40
CA LEU A 75 6.18 -9.09 -12.37
C LEU A 75 7.09 -8.03 -13.01
N LEU A 76 7.25 -8.09 -14.33
CA LEU A 76 8.12 -7.21 -15.12
C LEU A 76 7.29 -6.36 -16.09
N TYR A 77 6.81 -5.20 -15.63
CA TYR A 77 5.87 -4.38 -16.41
C TYR A 77 6.51 -3.71 -17.63
N LYS A 78 7.84 -3.53 -17.64
CA LYS A 78 8.58 -3.00 -18.81
C LYS A 78 8.69 -3.98 -19.97
N GLU A 79 8.58 -5.28 -19.72
CA GLU A 79 8.80 -6.29 -20.76
C GLU A 79 7.52 -6.54 -21.57
N VAL A 80 6.36 -6.34 -20.95
CA VAL A 80 5.05 -6.46 -21.61
C VAL A 80 4.92 -5.48 -22.80
N THR A 81 5.48 -4.28 -22.68
CA THR A 81 5.48 -3.28 -23.77
C THR A 81 6.43 -3.64 -24.92
N LYS A 82 7.50 -4.41 -24.69
CA LYS A 82 8.41 -4.88 -25.75
C LYS A 82 7.86 -6.06 -26.53
N ALA A 83 7.00 -6.88 -25.92
CA ALA A 83 6.43 -8.06 -26.58
C ALA A 83 5.29 -7.74 -27.57
N MET A 84 4.83 -6.48 -27.60
CA MET A 84 3.74 -6.00 -28.48
C MET A 84 4.22 -5.13 -29.66
N THR A 85 5.54 -4.98 -29.84
CA THR A 85 6.19 -4.29 -30.97
C THR A 85 7.13 -5.24 -31.69
#